data_AF-Q6ACR1-F1
#
_entry.id   AF-Q6ACR1-F1
#
_cell.length_a   1.000
_cell.length_b   1.000
_cell.length_c   1.000
_cell.angle_alpha   90.00
_cell.angle_beta   90.00
_cell.angle_gamma   90.00
#
_symmetry.space_group_name_H-M   'P 1'
#
loop_
_entity.id
_entity.type
_entity.pdbx_description
1 polymer ?
#
loop_
_entity_poly.entity_id
_entity_poly.type
_entity_poly.pdbx_seq_one_letter_code
_entity_poly.pdbx_strand_id
1 'polypeptide(L)' 'MSEIVGGIVWSLAPTVLVGLLFWMIMRKIVHADRTERKVYARMEAEERTKRGLAPKP' A
#
# COMPACT_ATOMS: atom_id res chain seq x y z
N MET A 1 3.03 -4.57 -39.75
CA MET A 1 2.15 -4.57 -38.54
C MET A 1 2.96 -4.55 -37.25
N SER A 2 4.03 -5.35 -37.12
CA SER A 2 4.97 -5.32 -35.99
C SER A 2 5.62 -3.96 -35.72
N GLU A 3 6.07 -3.25 -36.77
CA GLU A 3 6.65 -1.90 -36.69
C GLU A 3 5.70 -0.88 -36.02
N ILE A 4 4.43 -0.91 -36.41
CA ILE A 4 3.38 0.00 -35.90
C ILE A 4 3.08 -0.33 -34.44
N VAL A 5 2.92 -1.61 -34.12
CA VAL A 5 2.68 -2.07 -32.74
C VAL A 5 3.86 -1.71 -31.84
N GLY A 6 5.10 -1.88 -32.31
CA GLY A 6 6.31 -1.48 -31.59
C GLY A 6 6.35 0.02 -31.29
N GLY A 7 6.04 0.86 -32.27
CA GLY A 7 5.99 2.32 -32.09
C GLY A 7 4.94 2.76 -31.07
N ILE A 8 3.75 2.15 -31.08
CA ILE A 8 2.68 2.46 -30.11
C ILE A 8 3.10 2.07 -28.69
N VAL A 9 3.65 0.87 -28.51
CA VAL A 9 4.11 0.42 -27.18
C VAL A 9 5.21 1.34 -26.65
N TRP A 10 6.16 1.76 -27.50
CA TRP A 10 7.29 2.54 -27.06
C TRP A 10 6.99 4.02 -26.79
N SER A 11 6.01 4.58 -27.51
CA SER A 11 5.50 5.93 -27.24
C SER A 11 4.61 5.99 -25.99
N LEU A 12 3.87 4.92 -25.66
CA LEU A 12 3.01 4.85 -24.48
C LEU A 12 3.71 4.34 -23.21
N ALA A 13 4.82 3.62 -23.36
CA ALA A 13 5.60 3.12 -22.22
C ALA A 13 5.91 4.18 -21.15
N PRO A 14 6.40 5.39 -21.45
CA PRO A 14 6.74 6.37 -20.42
C PRO A 14 5.54 6.82 -19.57
N THR A 15 4.37 7.04 -20.19
CA THR A 15 3.18 7.49 -19.44
C THR A 15 2.59 6.37 -18.59
N VAL A 16 2.55 5.15 -19.12
CA VAL A 16 2.08 3.96 -18.39
C VAL A 16 3.01 3.64 -17.23
N LEU A 17 4.32 3.72 -17.41
CA LEU A 17 5.30 3.49 -16.34
C LEU A 17 5.13 4.46 -15.18
N VAL A 18 4.96 5.76 -15.47
CA VAL A 18 4.72 6.77 -14.44
C VAL A 18 3.39 6.51 -13.73
N GLY A 19 2.33 6.18 -14.47
CA GLY A 19 1.03 5.83 -13.90
C GLY A 19 1.08 4.59 -13.00
N LEU A 20 1.80 3.55 -13.43
CA LEU A 20 2.01 2.33 -12.64
C LEU A 20 2.81 2.62 -11.38
N LEU A 21 3.89 3.39 -11.48
CA LEU A 21 4.71 3.79 -10.33
C LEU A 21 3.87 4.58 -9.32
N PHE A 22 3.13 5.58 -9.79
CA PHE A 22 2.22 6.38 -8.95
C PHE A 22 1.17 5.50 -8.26
N TRP A 23 0.53 4.60 -9.00
CA TRP A 23 -0.43 3.65 -8.44
C TRP A 23 0.21 2.74 -7.39
N MET A 24 1.43 2.26 -7.62
CA MET A 24 2.17 1.45 -6.67
C MET A 24 2.45 2.21 -5.36
N ILE A 25 2.89 3.46 -5.47
CA ILE A 25 3.14 4.34 -4.31
C ILE A 25 1.85 4.57 -3.53
N MET A 26 0.76 4.99 -4.20
CA MET A 26 -0.53 5.22 -3.55
C MET A 26 -1.06 3.95 -2.88
N ARG A 27 -0.94 2.80 -3.54
CA ARG A 27 -1.34 1.50 -2.98
C ARG A 27 -0.57 1.19 -1.70
N LYS A 28 0.73 1.46 -1.67
CA LYS A 28 1.59 1.21 -0.49
C LYS A 28 1.22 2.13 0.67
N ILE A 29 1.00 3.43 0.42
CA ILE A 29 0.58 4.39 1.46
C ILE A 29 -0.74 3.93 2.12
N VAL A 30 -1.74 3.60 1.31
CA VAL A 30 -3.05 3.15 1.83
C VAL A 30 -2.95 1.82 2.59
N HIS A 31 -2.06 0.91 2.18
CA HIS A 31 -1.84 -0.35 2.90
C HIS A 31 -1.03 -0.18 4.20
N ALA A 32 -0.10 0.78 4.22
CA ALA A 32 0.73 1.06 5.39
C ALA A 32 -0.12 1.60 6.55
N ASP A 33 -1.01 2.58 6.31
CA ASP A 33 -1.92 3.11 7.34
C ASP A 33 -2.77 2.00 8.00
N ARG A 34 -3.22 1.02 7.21
CA ARG A 34 -3.98 -0.13 7.73
C ARG A 34 -3.13 -1.07 8.59
N THR A 35 -1.84 -1.16 8.33
CA THR A 35 -0.92 -2.06 9.05
C THR A 35 -0.50 -1.43 10.37
N GLU A 36 -0.15 -0.14 10.36
CA GLU A 36 0.24 0.59 11.56
C GLU A 36 -0.87 0.58 12.62
N ARG A 37 -2.11 0.91 12.23
CA ARG A 37 -3.26 0.86 13.15
C ARG A 37 -3.47 -0.51 13.80
N LYS A 38 -3.27 -1.60 13.05
CA LYS A 38 -3.42 -2.97 13.57
C LYS A 38 -2.31 -3.35 14.55
N VAL A 39 -1.07 -2.94 14.26
CA VAL A 39 0.07 -3.21 15.14
C VAL A 39 -0.05 -2.43 16.44
N TYR A 40 -0.41 -1.14 16.38
CA TYR A 40 -0.66 -0.33 17.58
C TYR A 40 -1.79 -0.92 18.44
N ALA A 41 -2.90 -1.33 17.84
CA ALA A 41 -4.02 -1.95 18.58
C ALA A 41 -3.61 -3.26 19.26
N ARG A 42 -2.77 -4.09 18.61
CA ARG A 42 -2.24 -5.31 19.22
C ARG A 42 -1.31 -5.01 20.39
N MET A 43 -0.39 -4.07 20.23
CA MET A 43 0.53 -3.71 21.32
C MET A 43 -0.21 -3.09 22.51
N GLU A 44 -1.22 -2.25 22.29
CA GLU A 44 -2.03 -1.71 23.39
C GLU A 44 -2.83 -2.81 24.11
N ALA A 45 -3.37 -3.80 23.38
CA ALA A 45 -4.05 -4.94 23.97
C ALA A 45 -3.10 -5.79 24.83
N GLU A 46 -1.89 -6.09 24.33
CA GLU A 46 -0.88 -6.84 25.08
C GLU A 46 -0.43 -6.10 26.35
N GLU A 47 -0.19 -4.78 26.27
CA GLU A 47 0.15 -3.96 27.43
C GLU A 47 -0.99 -3.90 28.46
N ARG A 48 -2.26 -3.82 28.00
CA ARG A 48 -3.43 -3.84 28.89
C ARG A 48 -3.61 -5.20 29.58
N THR A 49 -3.41 -6.31 28.87
CA THR A 49 -3.45 -7.66 29.45
C THR A 49 -2.37 -7.83 30.50
N LYS A 50 -1.13 -7.40 30.22
CA LYS A 50 -0.03 -7.42 31.21
C LYS A 50 -0.33 -6.56 32.44
N ARG A 51 -1.05 -5.44 32.27
CA ARG A 51 -1.46 -4.55 33.35
C ARG A 51 -2.77 -4.95 34.03
N GLY A 52 -3.41 -6.05 33.61
CA GLY A 52 -4.70 -6.50 34.17
C GLY A 52 -5.87 -5.55 33.90
N LEU A 53 -5.76 -4.68 32.91
CA LEU A 53 -6.79 -3.70 32.57
C LEU A 53 -7.86 -4.32 31.67
N ALA A 54 -9.12 -3.95 31.90
CA ALA A 54 -10.24 -4.44 31.09
C ALA A 54 -10.07 -4.04 29.60
N PRO A 55 -10.51 -4.91 28.66
CA PRO A 55 -10.44 -4.63 27.23
C PRO A 55 -11.26 -3.38 26.90
N LYS A 56 -10.71 -2.51 26.03
CA LYS A 56 -11.43 -1.33 25.52
C LYS A 56 -12.58 -1.83 24.63
N PRO A 57 -13.82 -1.33 24.80
CA PRO A 57 -14.97 -1.72 23.97
C PRO A 57 -14.77 -1.34 22.51
#